data_AF-A0A345Z5C1-F1
#
_entry.id   AF-A0A345Z5C1-F1
#
_cell.length_a   1.000
_cell.length_b   1.000
_cell.length_c   1.000
_cell.angle_alpha   90.00
_cell.angle_beta   90.00
_cell.angle_gamma   90.00
#
_symmetry.space_group_name_H-M   'P 1'
#
loop_
_entity.id
_entity.type
_entity.pdbx_description
1 polymer ?
#
loop_
_entity_poly.entity_id
_entity_poly.type
_entity_poly.pdbx_seq_one_letter_code
_entity_poly.pdbx_strand_id
1 'polypeptide(L)'
;MEKQTNNNQAPSKLEARFKRKKDKWLKNLRCSLSLLEPEDCNDIVNSYNEKISVELAEGSVIEDILESMESIETIRNNVYAEFGIDPQKKVVNKSEKSIGKSFTAWILNIFVVFFGIGLPMILALTFFIAAIATIVAIVPFIVFMFINYDFIKVLPVVIAGIGILPLMTILSWYIMIGLYKLGTNGTNGFLFLAGSDKRVKSKVKKINVFSRVVLIITVIVFSAAATSGTIATFVGQNSFGNSLIHQRYFYETGATLNVEDKNLTHEKEFNYFDFKLVGFPHGNGFNFVINDTRQEGDNSVKEVTATFKHFWRQENIGDLNIELIESETGTPKFRIELDYFSWTILVASFGEPTLEVNIS
;
A
#
# COMPACT_ATOMS: atom_id res chain seq x y z
N MET A 1 59.11 -42.39 -8.57
CA MET A 1 58.01 -41.42 -8.47
C MET A 1 56.70 -42.20 -8.48
N GLU A 2 56.31 -42.74 -7.33
CA GLU A 2 55.00 -43.37 -7.17
C GLU A 2 54.04 -42.33 -6.58
N LYS A 3 53.03 -41.95 -7.37
CA LYS A 3 51.93 -41.11 -6.90
C LYS A 3 51.07 -41.93 -5.95
N GLN A 4 51.10 -41.59 -4.67
CA GLN A 4 50.09 -42.02 -3.71
C GLN A 4 48.73 -41.40 -4.12
N THR A 5 47.86 -42.22 -4.68
CA THR A 5 46.45 -41.88 -4.90
C THR A 5 45.74 -41.85 -3.55
N ASN A 6 45.47 -40.63 -3.08
CA ASN A 6 44.74 -40.32 -1.86
C ASN A 6 43.25 -40.65 -2.10
N ASN A 7 42.81 -41.82 -1.62
CA ASN A 7 41.46 -42.35 -1.81
C ASN A 7 40.51 -41.75 -0.76
N ASN A 8 40.14 -40.47 -0.94
CA ASN A 8 39.03 -39.86 -0.20
C ASN A 8 37.70 -40.37 -0.77
N GLN A 9 37.32 -41.60 -0.41
CA GLN A 9 35.96 -42.07 -0.63
C GLN A 9 35.00 -41.27 0.28
N ALA A 10 34.04 -40.60 -0.33
CA ALA A 10 32.94 -39.97 0.39
C ALA A 10 32.22 -41.04 1.24
N PRO A 11 31.86 -40.73 2.50
CA PRO A 11 31.24 -41.69 3.39
C PRO A 11 29.97 -42.24 2.76
N SER A 12 29.80 -43.56 2.83
CA SER A 12 28.63 -44.23 2.27
C SER A 12 27.35 -43.61 2.86
N LYS A 13 26.26 -43.55 2.08
CA LYS A 13 24.96 -43.02 2.56
C LYS A 13 24.50 -43.70 3.88
N LEU A 14 24.98 -44.92 4.11
CA LEU A 14 24.76 -45.72 5.32
C LEU A 14 25.48 -45.12 6.53
N GLU A 15 26.79 -44.84 6.43
CA GLU A 15 27.60 -44.20 7.48
C GLU A 15 27.05 -42.83 7.88
N ALA A 16 26.59 -42.03 6.90
CA ALA A 16 26.00 -40.73 7.16
C ALA A 16 24.67 -40.83 7.95
N ARG A 17 23.89 -41.90 7.72
CA ARG A 17 22.64 -42.15 8.44
C ARG A 17 22.91 -42.60 9.88
N PHE A 18 23.92 -43.45 10.08
CA PHE A 18 24.33 -43.92 11.41
C PHE A 18 24.85 -42.78 12.28
N LYS A 19 25.75 -41.96 11.73
CA LYS A 19 26.30 -40.79 12.42
C LYS A 19 25.19 -39.86 12.92
N ARG A 20 24.19 -39.56 12.08
CA ARG A 20 23.04 -38.72 12.47
C ARG A 20 22.21 -39.31 13.60
N LYS A 21 21.98 -40.63 13.62
CA LYS A 21 21.20 -41.29 14.69
C LYS A 21 21.95 -41.26 16.01
N LYS A 22 23.23 -41.62 16.00
CA LYS A 22 24.11 -41.54 17.16
C LYS A 22 24.16 -40.12 17.74
N ASP A 23 24.45 -39.13 16.89
CA ASP A 23 24.56 -37.72 17.30
C ASP A 23 23.24 -37.20 17.92
N LYS A 24 22.09 -37.60 17.35
CA LYS A 24 20.78 -37.23 17.88
C LYS A 24 20.54 -37.85 19.27
N TRP A 25 20.90 -39.11 19.46
CA TRP A 25 20.73 -39.80 20.74
C TRP A 25 21.64 -39.19 21.82
N LEU A 26 22.93 -38.99 21.53
CA LEU A 26 23.87 -38.36 22.46
C LEU A 26 23.47 -36.93 22.82
N LYS A 27 22.93 -36.17 21.86
CA LYS A 27 22.39 -34.83 22.13
C LYS A 27 21.20 -34.87 23.08
N ASN A 28 20.30 -35.83 22.91
CA ASN A 28 19.15 -36.00 23.82
C ASN A 28 19.61 -36.39 25.22
N LEU A 29 20.59 -37.30 25.34
CA LEU A 29 21.20 -37.68 26.62
C LEU A 29 21.83 -36.46 27.31
N ARG A 30 22.61 -35.66 26.58
CA ARG A 30 23.22 -34.43 27.10
C ARG A 30 22.17 -33.43 27.60
N CYS A 31 21.07 -33.27 26.88
CA CYS A 31 19.96 -32.42 27.32
C CYS A 31 19.28 -32.96 28.59
N SER A 32 19.10 -34.27 28.71
CA SER A 32 18.50 -34.87 29.92
C SER A 32 19.37 -34.73 31.16
N LEU A 33 20.70 -34.66 30.98
CA LEU A 33 21.72 -34.54 32.02
C LEU A 33 22.11 -33.08 32.35
N SER A 34 21.29 -32.10 31.93
CA SER A 34 21.58 -30.66 32.06
C SER A 34 21.80 -30.13 33.49
N LEU A 35 21.42 -30.89 34.53
CA LEU A 35 21.64 -30.50 35.92
C LEU A 35 23.09 -30.72 36.38
N LEU A 36 23.82 -31.67 35.78
CA LEU A 36 25.22 -31.96 36.11
C LEU A 36 26.17 -30.82 35.77
N GLU A 37 27.37 -30.84 36.34
CA GLU A 37 28.44 -29.97 35.88
C GLU A 37 28.86 -30.34 34.45
N PRO A 38 29.34 -29.38 33.64
CA PRO A 38 29.70 -29.64 32.26
C PRO A 38 30.77 -30.73 32.09
N GLU A 39 31.68 -30.87 33.06
CA GLU A 39 32.74 -31.88 33.08
C GLU A 39 32.13 -33.28 33.24
N ASP A 40 31.39 -33.52 34.32
CA ASP A 40 30.69 -34.79 34.57
C ASP A 40 29.74 -35.18 33.43
N CYS A 41 29.00 -34.20 32.89
CA CYS A 41 28.09 -34.42 31.77
C CYS A 41 28.85 -34.90 30.52
N ASN A 42 30.02 -34.32 30.25
CA ASN A 42 30.84 -34.73 29.11
C ASN A 42 31.43 -36.12 29.32
N ASP A 43 31.91 -36.43 30.53
CA ASP A 43 32.50 -37.74 30.82
C ASP A 43 31.48 -38.86 30.64
N ILE A 44 30.26 -38.66 31.12
CA ILE A 44 29.15 -39.61 30.95
C ILE A 44 28.79 -39.75 29.46
N VAL A 45 28.58 -38.64 28.75
CA VAL A 45 28.24 -38.67 27.32
C VAL A 45 29.36 -39.30 26.48
N ASN A 46 30.63 -39.07 26.84
CA ASN A 46 31.78 -39.67 26.19
C ASN A 46 31.85 -41.17 26.41
N SER A 47 31.57 -41.64 27.64
CA SER A 47 31.48 -43.07 27.95
C SER A 47 30.43 -43.79 27.11
N TYR A 48 29.21 -43.22 26.97
CA TYR A 48 28.20 -43.77 26.09
C TYR A 48 28.57 -43.68 24.61
N ASN A 49 29.24 -42.61 24.18
CA ASN A 49 29.73 -42.50 22.80
C ASN A 49 30.81 -43.54 22.48
N GLU A 50 31.70 -43.82 23.42
CA GLU A 50 32.71 -44.88 23.31
C GLU A 50 32.03 -46.25 23.21
N LYS A 51 31.10 -46.54 24.12
CA LYS A 51 30.32 -47.79 24.08
C LYS A 51 29.61 -48.01 22.75
N ILE A 52 28.88 -47.01 22.24
CA ILE A 52 28.24 -47.07 20.91
C ILE A 52 29.27 -47.29 19.80
N SER A 53 30.44 -46.67 19.90
CA SER A 53 31.47 -46.77 18.87
C SER A 53 32.16 -48.15 18.87
N VAL A 54 32.31 -48.78 20.03
CA VAL A 54 32.81 -50.16 20.17
C VAL A 54 31.82 -51.15 19.58
N GLU A 55 30.54 -51.09 19.97
CA GLU A 55 29.52 -52.03 19.46
C GLU A 55 29.29 -51.86 17.94
N LEU A 56 29.43 -50.63 17.42
CA LEU A 56 29.42 -50.38 15.98
C LEU A 56 30.64 -50.99 15.26
N ALA A 57 31.82 -50.98 15.89
CA ALA A 57 33.03 -51.59 15.33
C ALA A 57 32.95 -53.12 15.30
N GLU A 58 32.20 -53.71 16.23
CA GLU A 58 31.91 -55.15 16.29
C GLU A 58 30.86 -55.61 15.25
N GLY A 59 30.30 -54.68 14.47
CA GLY A 59 29.39 -54.98 13.37
C GLY A 59 27.91 -54.99 13.74
N SER A 60 27.55 -54.52 14.94
CA SER A 60 26.16 -54.39 15.39
C SER A 60 25.43 -53.24 14.67
N VAL A 61 24.13 -53.41 14.48
CA VAL A 61 23.27 -52.41 13.83
C VAL A 61 22.90 -51.32 14.84
N ILE A 62 22.96 -50.04 14.45
CA ILE A 62 22.76 -48.91 15.38
C ILE A 62 21.37 -48.94 16.06
N GLU A 63 20.36 -49.46 15.38
CA GLU A 63 19.03 -49.64 15.94
C GLU A 63 19.04 -50.61 17.13
N ASP A 64 19.69 -51.76 16.97
CA ASP A 64 19.80 -52.79 18.00
C ASP A 64 20.65 -52.31 19.19
N ILE A 65 21.73 -51.56 18.91
CA ILE A 65 22.56 -50.91 19.94
C ILE A 65 21.74 -49.93 20.78
N LEU A 66 20.95 -49.06 20.12
CA LEU A 66 20.17 -48.06 20.84
C LEU A 66 18.96 -48.66 21.57
N GLU A 67 18.45 -49.81 21.14
CA GLU A 67 17.36 -50.55 21.78
C GLU A 67 17.84 -51.43 22.94
N SER A 68 19.09 -51.92 22.88
CA SER A 68 19.73 -52.64 23.99
C SER A 68 20.17 -51.72 25.14
N MET A 69 20.34 -50.42 24.86
CA MET A 69 20.66 -49.42 25.87
C MET A 69 19.45 -49.08 26.75
N GLU A 70 19.73 -48.76 28.01
CA GLU A 70 18.72 -48.21 28.91
C GLU A 70 18.09 -46.95 28.33
N SER A 71 16.81 -46.72 28.63
CA SER A 71 16.14 -45.50 28.21
C SER A 71 16.87 -44.26 28.77
N ILE A 72 16.90 -43.17 28.00
CA ILE A 72 17.53 -41.90 28.43
C ILE A 72 16.96 -41.42 29.78
N GLU A 73 15.68 -41.69 30.06
CA GLU A 73 15.06 -41.35 31.35
C GLU A 73 15.60 -42.20 32.50
N THR A 74 15.81 -43.50 32.27
CA THR A 74 16.44 -44.42 33.23
C THR A 74 17.88 -43.99 33.52
N ILE A 75 18.66 -43.73 32.46
CA ILE A 75 20.05 -43.27 32.58
C ILE A 75 20.11 -41.98 33.41
N ARG A 76 19.26 -41.00 33.09
CA ARG A 76 19.18 -39.73 33.83
C ARG A 76 18.89 -39.97 35.32
N ASN A 77 17.91 -40.80 35.64
CA ASN A 77 17.52 -41.05 37.03
C ASN A 77 18.63 -41.77 37.81
N ASN A 78 19.30 -42.74 37.19
CA ASN A 78 20.42 -43.46 37.79
C ASN A 78 21.61 -42.53 38.05
N VAL A 79 21.99 -41.73 37.06
CA VAL A 79 23.08 -40.75 37.20
C VAL A 79 22.73 -39.70 38.26
N TYR A 80 21.53 -39.13 38.24
CA TYR A 80 21.15 -38.14 39.25
C TYR A 80 21.09 -38.75 40.66
N ALA A 81 20.69 -40.00 40.81
CA ALA A 81 20.75 -40.70 42.10
C ALA A 81 22.21 -40.87 42.58
N GLU A 82 23.13 -41.24 41.68
CA GLU A 82 24.55 -41.40 41.99
C GLU A 82 25.22 -40.09 42.42
N PHE A 83 24.87 -38.97 41.78
CA PHE A 83 25.38 -37.64 42.12
C PHE A 83 24.57 -36.93 43.22
N GLY A 84 23.57 -37.58 43.82
CA GLY A 84 22.72 -36.99 44.86
C GLY A 84 21.89 -35.79 44.40
N ILE A 85 21.61 -35.69 43.09
CA ILE A 85 20.83 -34.62 42.48
C ILE A 85 19.35 -35.01 42.53
N ASP A 86 18.54 -34.22 43.21
CA ASP A 86 17.08 -34.39 43.19
C ASP A 86 16.48 -33.64 41.97
N PRO A 87 15.98 -34.33 40.93
CA PRO A 87 15.40 -33.69 39.75
C PRO A 87 14.11 -32.91 40.06
N GLN A 88 13.48 -33.13 41.22
CA GLN A 88 12.29 -32.40 41.66
C GLN A 88 12.61 -31.10 42.41
N LYS A 89 13.83 -30.94 42.95
CA LYS A 89 14.33 -29.65 43.42
C LYS A 89 14.65 -28.76 42.22
N LYS A 90 13.62 -28.05 41.74
CA LYS A 90 13.73 -26.96 40.76
C LYS A 90 15.01 -26.15 40.96
N VAL A 91 15.84 -26.14 39.93
CA VAL A 91 16.67 -25.03 39.43
C VAL A 91 16.48 -23.71 40.20
N VAL A 92 17.22 -23.50 41.29
CA VAL A 92 17.39 -22.18 41.91
C VAL A 92 18.86 -21.71 41.86
N ASN A 93 19.84 -22.61 41.68
CA ASN A 93 21.24 -22.26 41.96
C ASN A 93 22.20 -22.25 40.75
N LYS A 94 21.72 -22.04 39.51
CA LYS A 94 22.62 -21.90 38.33
C LYS A 94 22.65 -20.51 37.67
N SER A 95 21.94 -19.51 38.18
CA SER A 95 22.04 -18.11 37.69
C SER A 95 22.78 -17.14 38.62
N GLU A 96 23.36 -17.58 39.73
CA GLU A 96 24.14 -16.70 40.63
C GLU A 96 25.61 -16.54 40.22
N LYS A 97 26.08 -17.18 39.15
CA LYS A 97 27.41 -16.89 38.60
C LYS A 97 27.35 -15.69 37.65
N SER A 98 27.77 -14.53 38.19
CA SER A 98 28.18 -13.32 37.47
C SER A 98 27.10 -12.29 37.09
N ILE A 99 26.33 -11.80 38.07
CA ILE A 99 25.92 -10.36 38.07
C ILE A 99 26.99 -9.59 38.84
N GLY A 100 28.24 -9.69 38.35
CA GLY A 100 29.40 -9.02 38.89
C GLY A 100 29.84 -7.89 37.97
N LYS A 101 29.36 -6.66 38.27
CA LYS A 101 30.09 -5.40 38.12
C LYS A 101 30.74 -5.04 36.76
N SER A 102 30.08 -5.30 35.63
CA SER A 102 30.42 -4.56 34.41
C SER A 102 29.42 -3.41 34.24
N PHE A 103 29.89 -2.17 34.38
CA PHE A 103 29.12 -0.97 34.01
C PHE A 103 28.52 -1.10 32.61
N THR A 104 29.24 -1.79 31.71
CA THR A 104 28.80 -2.16 30.37
C THR A 104 27.60 -3.10 30.38
N ALA A 105 27.56 -4.13 31.24
CA ALA A 105 26.42 -5.02 31.37
C ALA A 105 25.19 -4.31 31.97
N TRP A 106 25.39 -3.39 32.93
CA TRP A 106 24.32 -2.57 33.48
C TRP A 106 23.76 -1.58 32.45
N ILE A 107 24.63 -0.89 31.69
CA ILE A 107 24.25 -0.05 30.55
C ILE A 107 23.52 -0.87 29.50
N LEU A 108 24.04 -2.03 29.11
CA LEU A 108 23.40 -2.88 28.11
C LEU A 108 22.00 -3.30 28.57
N ASN A 109 21.83 -3.60 29.86
CA ASN A 109 20.52 -3.92 30.43
C ASN A 109 19.56 -2.72 30.39
N ILE A 110 20.04 -1.51 30.72
CA ILE A 110 19.24 -0.28 30.61
C ILE A 110 18.84 0.00 29.16
N PHE A 111 19.77 -0.16 28.21
CA PHE A 111 19.48 0.00 26.79
C PHE A 111 18.48 -1.05 26.31
N VAL A 112 18.62 -2.32 26.71
CA VAL A 112 17.67 -3.38 26.34
C VAL A 112 16.29 -3.14 26.94
N VAL A 113 16.20 -2.67 28.19
CA VAL A 113 14.92 -2.30 28.83
C VAL A 113 14.31 -1.08 28.15
N PHE A 114 15.10 -0.04 27.88
CA PHE A 114 14.63 1.18 27.23
C PHE A 114 14.18 0.90 25.79
N PHE A 115 15.01 0.27 24.94
CA PHE A 115 14.65 -0.02 23.55
C PHE A 115 13.65 -1.17 23.40
N GLY A 116 13.66 -2.15 24.31
CA GLY A 116 12.79 -3.33 24.24
C GLY A 116 11.40 -3.12 24.88
N ILE A 117 11.28 -2.19 25.84
CA ILE A 117 10.04 -1.97 26.60
C ILE A 117 9.63 -0.50 26.56
N GLY A 118 10.55 0.40 26.94
CA GLY A 118 10.27 1.84 27.10
C GLY A 118 9.87 2.52 25.80
N LEU A 119 10.72 2.44 24.78
CA LEU A 119 10.56 3.09 23.48
C LEU A 119 9.28 2.60 22.75
N PRO A 120 8.99 1.29 22.65
CA PRO A 120 7.73 0.83 22.06
C PRO A 120 6.50 1.34 22.81
N MET A 121 6.53 1.39 24.15
CA MET A 121 5.41 1.92 24.95
C MET A 121 5.23 3.42 24.77
N ILE A 122 6.31 4.20 24.77
CA ILE A 122 6.27 5.65 24.52
C ILE A 122 5.73 5.92 23.12
N LEU A 123 6.25 5.23 22.11
CA LEU A 123 5.75 5.36 20.74
C LEU A 123 4.28 4.96 20.64
N ALA A 124 3.85 3.88 21.30
CA ALA A 124 2.44 3.50 21.32
C ALA A 124 1.56 4.61 21.92
N LEU A 125 2.01 5.24 23.02
CA LEU A 125 1.33 6.38 23.62
C LEU A 125 1.31 7.60 22.67
N THR A 126 2.42 7.88 21.98
CA THR A 126 2.48 8.97 20.99
C THR A 126 1.48 8.74 19.87
N PHE A 127 1.42 7.54 19.29
CA PHE A 127 0.46 7.21 18.23
C PHE A 127 -0.99 7.23 18.71
N PHE A 128 -1.24 6.88 19.98
CA PHE A 128 -2.55 7.01 20.60
C PHE A 128 -2.99 8.48 20.70
N ILE A 129 -2.11 9.34 21.23
CA ILE A 129 -2.37 10.78 21.34
C ILE A 129 -2.54 11.40 19.95
N ALA A 130 -1.69 11.03 18.99
CA ALA A 130 -1.79 11.49 17.61
C ALA A 130 -3.15 11.12 17.00
N ALA A 131 -3.59 9.87 17.15
CA ALA A 131 -4.89 9.42 16.63
C ALA A 131 -6.06 10.25 17.19
N ILE A 132 -6.05 10.56 18.49
CA ILE A 132 -7.08 11.41 19.13
C ILE A 132 -6.96 12.85 18.64
N ALA A 133 -5.75 13.42 18.64
CA ALA A 133 -5.51 14.79 18.23
C ALA A 133 -5.95 15.04 16.79
N THR A 134 -5.70 14.09 15.88
CA THR A 134 -6.16 14.14 14.49
C THR A 134 -7.69 14.23 14.38
N ILE A 135 -8.43 13.44 15.18
CA ILE A 135 -9.90 13.47 15.21
C ILE A 135 -10.41 14.82 15.75
N VAL A 136 -9.75 15.38 16.77
CA VAL A 136 -10.16 16.67 17.35
C VAL A 136 -9.82 17.84 16.43
N ALA A 137 -8.67 17.79 15.74
CA ALA A 137 -8.18 18.86 14.90
C ALA A 137 -8.94 18.99 13.56
N ILE A 138 -9.59 17.93 13.06
CA ILE A 138 -10.30 17.97 11.77
C ILE A 138 -11.44 18.98 11.76
N VAL A 139 -12.24 19.03 12.84
CA VAL A 139 -13.44 19.86 12.92
C VAL A 139 -13.10 21.35 12.82
N PRO A 140 -12.21 21.91 13.67
CA PRO A 140 -11.83 23.31 13.53
C PRO A 140 -11.11 23.57 12.20
N PHE A 141 -10.28 22.64 11.70
CA PHE A 141 -9.62 22.80 10.40
C PHE A 141 -10.62 22.98 9.25
N ILE A 142 -11.66 22.14 9.17
CA ILE A 142 -12.72 22.24 8.15
C ILE A 142 -13.45 23.59 8.27
N VAL A 143 -13.80 24.00 9.50
CA VAL A 143 -14.48 25.28 9.74
C VAL A 143 -13.61 26.46 9.31
N PHE A 144 -12.32 26.47 9.68
CA PHE A 144 -11.38 27.52 9.26
C PHE A 144 -11.22 27.59 7.74
N MET A 145 -11.22 26.45 7.05
CA MET A 145 -11.15 26.42 5.59
C MET A 145 -12.39 27.08 4.96
N PHE A 146 -13.59 26.78 5.44
CA PHE A 146 -14.82 27.41 4.92
C PHE A 146 -14.95 28.90 5.25
N ILE A 147 -14.29 29.38 6.31
CA ILE A 147 -14.25 30.82 6.64
C ILE A 147 -13.33 31.59 5.68
N ASN A 148 -12.19 30.99 5.30
CA ASN A 148 -11.14 31.71 4.56
C ASN A 148 -11.17 31.52 3.04
N TYR A 149 -11.90 30.52 2.53
CA TYR A 149 -11.87 30.13 1.12
C TYR A 149 -13.27 29.85 0.57
N ASP A 150 -13.41 30.02 -0.76
CA ASP A 150 -14.65 29.72 -1.48
C ASP A 150 -15.06 28.25 -1.33
N PHE A 151 -16.37 28.01 -1.19
CA PHE A 151 -16.94 26.68 -1.01
C PHE A 151 -16.43 25.64 -2.02
N ILE A 152 -16.36 26.02 -3.31
CA ILE A 152 -15.92 25.14 -4.41
C ILE A 152 -14.46 24.71 -4.25
N LYS A 153 -13.59 25.57 -3.71
CA LYS A 153 -12.17 25.24 -3.50
C LYS A 153 -11.96 24.40 -2.25
N VAL A 154 -12.80 24.57 -1.23
CA VAL A 154 -12.71 23.87 0.05
C VAL A 154 -13.28 22.46 -0.04
N LEU A 155 -14.33 22.25 -0.83
CA LEU A 155 -15.04 20.97 -0.91
C LEU A 155 -14.13 19.77 -1.27
N PRO A 156 -13.24 19.83 -2.28
CA PRO A 156 -12.26 18.79 -2.55
C PRO A 156 -11.33 18.46 -1.38
N VAL A 157 -10.86 19.49 -0.67
CA VAL A 157 -9.95 19.35 0.48
C VAL A 157 -10.67 18.67 1.64
N VAL A 158 -11.94 18.99 1.85
CA VAL A 158 -12.78 18.36 2.88
C VAL A 158 -13.03 16.90 2.54
N ILE A 159 -13.35 16.57 1.29
CA ILE A 159 -13.52 15.18 0.83
C ILE A 159 -12.21 14.39 1.02
N ALA A 160 -11.08 14.99 0.66
CA ALA A 160 -9.76 14.40 0.88
C ALA A 160 -9.50 14.17 2.37
N GLY A 161 -9.80 15.17 3.22
CA GLY A 161 -9.66 15.08 4.67
C GLY A 161 -10.52 13.97 5.28
N ILE A 162 -11.78 13.86 4.88
CA ILE A 162 -12.70 12.79 5.31
C ILE A 162 -12.19 11.41 4.91
N GLY A 163 -11.45 11.28 3.80
CA GLY A 163 -10.80 10.02 3.42
C GLY A 163 -9.50 9.75 4.19
N ILE A 164 -8.56 10.70 4.16
CA ILE A 164 -7.20 10.53 4.69
C ILE A 164 -7.20 10.38 6.21
N LEU A 165 -8.02 11.15 6.92
CA LEU A 165 -7.92 11.24 8.38
C LEU A 165 -8.34 9.94 9.06
N PRO A 166 -9.48 9.30 8.72
CA PRO A 166 -9.81 7.98 9.23
C PRO A 166 -8.75 6.92 8.87
N LEU A 167 -8.15 6.97 7.68
CA LEU A 167 -7.07 6.05 7.30
C LEU A 167 -5.84 6.23 8.19
N MET A 168 -5.45 7.48 8.46
CA MET A 168 -4.33 7.80 9.36
C MET A 168 -4.62 7.38 10.81
N THR A 169 -5.86 7.56 11.28
CA THR A 169 -6.30 7.08 12.60
C THR A 169 -6.23 5.55 12.68
N ILE A 170 -6.74 4.84 11.67
CA ILE A 170 -6.68 3.37 11.59
C ILE A 170 -5.22 2.91 11.59
N LEU A 171 -4.37 3.51 10.75
CA LEU A 171 -2.95 3.18 10.67
C LEU A 171 -2.26 3.38 12.02
N SER A 172 -2.46 4.55 12.64
CA SER A 172 -1.90 4.88 13.97
C SER A 172 -2.36 3.90 15.04
N TRP A 173 -3.63 3.48 14.99
CA TRP A 173 -4.18 2.47 15.89
C TRP A 173 -3.51 1.11 15.75
N TYR A 174 -3.26 0.64 14.52
CA TYR A 174 -2.55 -0.62 14.29
C TYR A 174 -1.09 -0.56 14.71
N ILE A 175 -0.41 0.55 14.43
CA ILE A 175 0.97 0.78 14.88
C ILE A 175 1.03 0.74 16.41
N MET A 176 0.12 1.45 17.09
CA MET A 176 -0.01 1.40 18.55
C MET A 176 -0.22 -0.04 19.06
N ILE A 177 -1.12 -0.83 18.47
CA ILE A 177 -1.32 -2.23 18.87
C ILE A 177 -0.04 -3.06 18.69
N GLY A 178 0.66 -2.88 17.56
CA GLY A 178 1.90 -3.58 17.26
C GLY A 178 3.00 -3.25 18.28
N LEU A 179 3.20 -1.97 18.55
CA LEU A 179 4.17 -1.48 19.53
C LEU A 179 3.83 -1.91 20.97
N TYR A 180 2.55 -1.87 21.34
CA TYR A 180 2.09 -2.37 22.65
C TYR A 180 2.41 -3.86 22.81
N LYS A 181 2.11 -4.68 21.79
CA LYS A 181 2.46 -6.11 21.81
C LYS A 181 3.96 -6.31 21.92
N LEU A 182 4.75 -5.56 21.15
CA LEU A 182 6.20 -5.63 21.18
C LEU A 182 6.75 -5.28 22.58
N GLY A 183 6.24 -4.20 23.20
CA GLY A 183 6.59 -3.82 24.57
C GLY A 183 6.18 -4.88 25.61
N THR A 184 5.00 -5.48 25.49
CA THR A 184 4.59 -6.58 26.39
C THR A 184 5.43 -7.85 26.21
N ASN A 185 5.84 -8.17 24.99
CA ASN A 185 6.75 -9.28 24.71
C ASN A 185 8.15 -9.00 25.27
N GLY A 186 8.66 -7.77 25.11
CA GLY A 186 9.90 -7.32 25.72
C GLY A 186 9.86 -7.44 27.24
N THR A 187 8.74 -7.05 27.86
CA THR A 187 8.53 -7.16 29.31
C THR A 187 8.51 -8.62 29.77
N ASN A 188 7.84 -9.50 29.02
CA ASN A 188 7.82 -10.93 29.32
C ASN A 188 9.19 -11.59 29.15
N GLY A 189 9.96 -11.19 28.13
CA GLY A 189 11.34 -11.65 27.93
C GLY A 189 12.25 -11.21 29.06
N PHE A 190 12.13 -9.95 29.50
CA PHE A 190 12.87 -9.43 30.65
C PHE A 190 12.49 -10.15 31.95
N LEU A 191 11.20 -10.34 32.23
CA LEU A 191 10.73 -11.07 33.42
C LEU A 191 11.22 -12.51 33.45
N PHE A 192 11.25 -13.19 32.29
CA PHE A 192 11.81 -14.53 32.17
C PHE A 192 13.32 -14.55 32.45
N LEU A 193 14.09 -13.60 31.91
CA LEU A 193 15.52 -13.46 32.21
C LEU A 193 15.79 -13.12 33.68
N ALA A 194 14.88 -12.40 34.34
CA ALA A 194 14.94 -12.08 35.76
C ALA A 194 14.46 -13.24 36.67
N GLY A 195 14.20 -14.43 36.12
CA GLY A 195 13.76 -15.60 36.89
C GLY A 195 12.32 -15.52 37.40
N SER A 196 11.50 -14.59 36.86
CA SER A 196 10.11 -14.45 37.25
C SER A 196 9.19 -15.32 36.39
N ASP A 197 8.37 -16.15 37.04
CA ASP A 197 7.29 -16.90 36.38
C ASP A 197 6.08 -16.01 36.01
N LYS A 198 6.09 -14.74 36.44
CA LYS A 198 5.00 -13.79 36.15
C LYS A 198 5.05 -13.38 34.68
N ARG A 199 3.96 -13.60 33.95
CA ARG A 199 3.78 -13.14 32.57
C ARG A 199 2.71 -12.08 32.48
N VAL A 200 3.02 -10.95 31.85
CA VAL A 200 2.07 -9.93 31.46
C VAL A 200 1.30 -10.44 30.25
N LYS A 201 0.01 -10.73 30.43
CA LYS A 201 -0.89 -11.08 29.33
C LYS A 201 -1.29 -9.80 28.60
N SER A 202 -1.03 -9.74 27.29
CA SER A 202 -1.58 -8.65 26.47
C SER A 202 -3.11 -8.71 26.53
N LYS A 203 -3.77 -7.58 26.84
CA LYS A 203 -5.24 -7.48 26.85
C LYS A 203 -5.84 -7.20 25.47
N VAL A 204 -5.04 -7.29 24.40
CA VAL A 204 -5.51 -6.99 23.04
C VAL A 204 -6.47 -8.09 22.59
N LYS A 205 -7.76 -7.75 22.48
CA LYS A 205 -8.78 -8.67 21.95
C LYS A 205 -8.42 -9.09 20.52
N LYS A 206 -8.61 -10.37 20.22
CA LYS A 206 -8.43 -10.90 18.87
C LYS A 206 -9.53 -10.30 17.98
N ILE A 207 -9.15 -9.67 16.87
CA ILE A 207 -10.11 -9.10 15.91
C ILE A 207 -10.86 -10.26 15.26
N ASN A 208 -12.19 -10.26 15.39
CA ASN A 208 -13.07 -11.26 14.78
C ASN A 208 -13.08 -11.12 13.25
N VAL A 209 -13.57 -12.14 12.53
CA VAL A 209 -13.58 -12.13 11.06
C VAL A 209 -14.47 -11.00 10.51
N PHE A 210 -15.62 -10.77 11.14
CA PHE A 210 -16.56 -9.72 10.74
C PHE A 210 -15.93 -8.31 10.79
N SER A 211 -15.26 -7.95 11.88
CA SER A 211 -14.55 -6.68 12.02
C SER A 211 -13.41 -6.53 11.01
N ARG A 212 -12.79 -7.62 10.55
CA ARG A 212 -11.81 -7.53 9.45
C ARG A 212 -12.46 -7.17 8.13
N VAL A 213 -13.61 -7.77 7.82
CA VAL A 213 -14.36 -7.46 6.59
C VAL A 213 -14.84 -6.02 6.62
N VAL A 214 -15.46 -5.57 7.71
CA VAL A 214 -15.89 -4.18 7.89
C VAL A 214 -14.71 -3.23 7.69
N LEU A 215 -13.55 -3.56 8.28
CA LEU A 215 -12.36 -2.73 8.15
C LEU A 215 -11.83 -2.64 6.71
N ILE A 216 -11.84 -3.73 5.97
CA ILE A 216 -11.44 -3.72 4.54
C ILE A 216 -12.36 -2.81 3.75
N ILE A 217 -13.68 -2.92 3.95
CA ILE A 217 -14.67 -2.06 3.29
C ILE A 217 -14.42 -0.59 3.66
N THR A 218 -14.21 -0.31 4.94
CA THR A 218 -13.90 1.03 5.45
C THR A 218 -12.64 1.61 4.80
N VAL A 219 -11.57 0.82 4.69
CA VAL A 219 -10.32 1.25 4.03
C VAL A 219 -10.57 1.54 2.55
N ILE A 220 -11.33 0.72 1.84
CA ILE A 220 -11.64 0.94 0.42
C ILE A 220 -12.42 2.25 0.23
N VAL A 221 -13.49 2.45 1.01
CA VAL A 221 -14.34 3.64 0.91
C VAL A 221 -13.56 4.91 1.22
N PHE A 222 -12.78 4.92 2.31
CA PHE A 222 -11.98 6.10 2.65
C PHE A 222 -10.81 6.32 1.69
N SER A 223 -10.23 5.27 1.13
CA SER A 223 -9.20 5.40 0.10
C SER A 223 -9.78 6.02 -1.16
N ALA A 224 -10.96 5.60 -1.60
CA ALA A 224 -11.66 6.21 -2.72
C ALA A 224 -11.95 7.70 -2.49
N ALA A 225 -12.42 8.06 -1.29
CA ALA A 225 -12.66 9.46 -0.90
C ALA A 225 -11.36 10.29 -0.83
N ALA A 226 -10.29 9.72 -0.27
CA ALA A 226 -8.98 10.36 -0.22
C ALA A 226 -8.44 10.62 -1.62
N THR A 227 -8.47 9.60 -2.48
CA THR A 227 -8.00 9.69 -3.87
C THR A 227 -8.84 10.68 -4.67
N SER A 228 -10.17 10.65 -4.59
CA SER A 228 -11.02 11.58 -5.34
C SER A 228 -10.83 13.02 -4.88
N GLY A 229 -10.79 13.27 -3.57
CA GLY A 229 -10.57 14.61 -3.01
C GLY A 229 -9.19 15.17 -3.33
N THR A 230 -8.15 14.34 -3.23
CA THR A 230 -6.77 14.76 -3.57
C THR A 230 -6.60 15.03 -5.04
N ILE A 231 -7.14 14.19 -5.92
CA ILE A 231 -7.17 14.46 -7.37
C ILE A 231 -7.86 15.80 -7.59
N ALA A 232 -9.07 16.00 -7.08
CA ALA A 232 -9.79 17.26 -7.25
C ALA A 232 -9.06 18.50 -6.68
N THR A 233 -8.20 18.33 -5.67
CA THR A 233 -7.43 19.43 -5.06
C THR A 233 -6.14 19.77 -5.81
N PHE A 234 -5.42 18.76 -6.32
CA PHE A 234 -4.08 18.92 -6.90
C PHE A 234 -4.04 18.87 -8.43
N VAL A 235 -5.18 18.63 -9.06
CA VAL A 235 -5.36 18.72 -10.51
C VAL A 235 -5.13 20.18 -10.91
N GLY A 236 -3.98 20.43 -11.56
CA GLY A 236 -3.56 21.77 -11.99
C GLY A 236 -4.60 22.45 -12.89
N GLN A 237 -4.52 23.78 -12.99
CA GLN A 237 -5.52 24.60 -13.69
C GLN A 237 -5.79 24.16 -15.14
N ASN A 238 -4.77 23.61 -15.80
CA ASN A 238 -4.81 23.12 -17.19
C ASN A 238 -4.96 21.59 -17.29
N SER A 239 -5.33 20.90 -16.21
CA SER A 239 -5.41 19.44 -16.19
C SER A 239 -6.85 18.96 -16.29
N PHE A 240 -7.02 17.78 -16.93
CA PHE A 240 -8.30 17.16 -17.27
C PHE A 240 -9.36 17.26 -16.17
N GLY A 241 -9.00 16.94 -14.92
CA GLY A 241 -9.94 16.99 -13.80
C GLY A 241 -10.48 18.40 -13.46
N ASN A 242 -9.72 19.47 -13.69
CA ASN A 242 -10.12 20.82 -13.31
C ASN A 242 -11.21 21.32 -14.27
N SER A 243 -11.07 21.01 -15.56
CA SER A 243 -12.13 21.29 -16.54
C SER A 243 -13.43 20.56 -16.25
N LEU A 244 -13.38 19.31 -15.80
CA LEU A 244 -14.57 18.51 -15.52
C LEU A 244 -15.29 19.07 -14.31
N ILE A 245 -14.54 19.49 -13.29
CA ILE A 245 -15.10 20.09 -12.07
C ILE A 245 -15.65 21.49 -12.34
N HIS A 246 -15.00 22.28 -13.21
CA HIS A 246 -15.34 23.69 -13.46
C HIS A 246 -16.11 23.93 -14.76
N GLN A 247 -16.45 22.87 -15.51
CA GLN A 247 -17.04 22.92 -16.85
C GLN A 247 -16.32 23.89 -17.81
N ARG A 248 -15.00 24.02 -17.68
CA ARG A 248 -14.20 24.93 -18.52
C ARG A 248 -13.64 24.15 -19.70
N TYR A 249 -14.03 24.52 -20.92
CA TYR A 249 -13.41 23.98 -22.14
C TYR A 249 -11.90 24.25 -22.12
N PHE A 250 -11.11 23.26 -22.54
CA PHE A 250 -9.65 23.38 -22.55
C PHE A 250 -9.12 24.10 -23.78
N TYR A 251 -9.88 24.04 -24.86
CA TYR A 251 -9.45 24.48 -26.17
C TYR A 251 -10.63 25.12 -26.88
N GLU A 252 -10.28 26.15 -27.63
CA GLU A 252 -11.15 26.95 -28.44
C GLU A 252 -10.49 27.06 -29.80
N THR A 253 -11.19 26.64 -30.84
CA THR A 253 -10.80 26.89 -32.22
C THR A 253 -11.85 27.78 -32.85
N GLY A 254 -11.39 28.81 -33.57
CA GLY A 254 -12.26 29.85 -34.11
C GLY A 254 -11.89 30.14 -35.55
N ALA A 255 -12.90 30.48 -36.34
CA ALA A 255 -12.76 30.92 -37.71
C ALA A 255 -13.62 32.17 -37.92
N THR A 256 -13.12 33.09 -38.73
CA THR A 256 -13.82 34.34 -39.05
C THR A 256 -13.89 34.49 -40.56
N LEU A 257 -15.10 34.73 -41.06
CA LEU A 257 -15.37 35.04 -42.45
C LEU A 257 -15.77 36.52 -42.56
N ASN A 258 -14.98 37.31 -43.26
CA ASN A 258 -15.34 38.68 -43.60
C ASN A 258 -16.28 38.66 -44.82
N VAL A 259 -17.42 39.34 -44.70
CA VAL A 259 -18.49 39.42 -45.71
C VAL A 259 -18.89 40.87 -46.01
N GLU A 260 -18.06 41.85 -45.64
CA GLU A 260 -18.34 43.28 -45.84
C GLU A 260 -18.53 43.63 -47.33
N ASP A 261 -17.86 42.90 -48.23
CA ASP A 261 -17.96 43.05 -49.69
C ASP A 261 -19.25 42.46 -50.29
N LYS A 262 -19.98 41.64 -49.53
CA LYS A 262 -21.18 40.93 -50.00
C LYS A 262 -22.48 41.71 -49.81
N ASN A 263 -22.44 42.92 -49.21
CA ASN A 263 -23.59 43.79 -48.98
C ASN A 263 -24.81 43.05 -48.43
N LEU A 264 -24.59 42.18 -47.44
CA LEU A 264 -25.64 41.41 -46.80
C LEU A 264 -26.46 42.32 -45.87
N THR A 265 -27.68 42.67 -46.28
CA THR A 265 -28.62 43.48 -45.48
C THR A 265 -29.46 42.60 -44.55
N HIS A 266 -29.76 43.09 -43.35
CA HIS A 266 -30.39 42.32 -42.26
C HIS A 266 -31.84 41.84 -42.52
N GLU A 267 -32.47 42.21 -43.63
CA GLU A 267 -33.85 41.82 -43.98
C GLU A 267 -34.03 40.33 -44.36
N LYS A 268 -32.97 39.53 -44.32
CA LYS A 268 -33.02 38.11 -44.69
C LYS A 268 -32.68 37.25 -43.47
N GLU A 269 -33.49 36.22 -43.21
CA GLU A 269 -33.16 35.18 -42.24
C GLU A 269 -31.79 34.55 -42.59
N PHE A 270 -30.76 34.76 -41.77
CA PHE A 270 -29.38 34.27 -41.98
C PHE A 270 -29.16 32.84 -41.49
N ASN A 271 -30.15 31.97 -41.63
CA ASN A 271 -30.29 30.90 -40.62
C ASN A 271 -30.28 29.51 -41.23
N TYR A 272 -29.22 29.23 -41.98
CA TYR A 272 -28.91 27.87 -42.39
C TYR A 272 -27.41 27.64 -42.17
N PHE A 273 -27.07 27.17 -40.97
CA PHE A 273 -25.75 26.64 -40.70
C PHE A 273 -25.74 25.13 -40.93
N ASP A 274 -24.95 24.68 -41.89
CA ASP A 274 -24.68 23.27 -42.11
C ASP A 274 -23.36 22.94 -41.41
N PHE A 275 -23.45 22.37 -40.19
CA PHE A 275 -22.27 21.91 -39.47
C PHE A 275 -21.89 20.52 -39.96
N LYS A 276 -20.69 20.40 -40.54
CA LYS A 276 -20.16 19.14 -41.04
C LYS A 276 -18.84 18.78 -40.39
N LEU A 277 -18.76 17.54 -39.94
CA LEU A 277 -17.48 16.93 -39.59
C LEU A 277 -16.85 16.33 -40.85
N VAL A 278 -15.75 16.92 -41.32
CA VAL A 278 -15.01 16.40 -42.48
C VAL A 278 -14.39 15.06 -42.11
N GLY A 279 -14.50 14.08 -43.01
CA GLY A 279 -14.04 12.70 -42.76
C GLY A 279 -15.13 11.71 -42.32
N PHE A 280 -16.37 12.17 -42.09
CA PHE A 280 -17.51 11.27 -41.80
C PHE A 280 -18.39 11.00 -43.04
N PRO A 281 -19.00 9.78 -43.13
CA PRO A 281 -19.99 9.50 -44.16
C PRO A 281 -21.23 10.41 -44.03
N HIS A 282 -21.81 10.79 -45.17
CA HIS A 282 -23.03 11.57 -45.21
C HIS A 282 -24.18 10.87 -44.46
N GLY A 283 -24.91 11.62 -43.62
CA GLY A 283 -26.03 11.10 -42.82
C GLY A 283 -25.66 10.54 -41.44
N ASN A 284 -24.49 10.88 -40.90
CA ASN A 284 -24.20 10.62 -39.49
C ASN A 284 -25.14 11.50 -38.61
N GLY A 285 -25.48 11.05 -37.40
CA GLY A 285 -26.29 11.84 -36.45
C GLY A 285 -25.58 13.08 -35.89
N PHE A 286 -24.40 13.42 -36.42
CA PHE A 286 -23.54 14.51 -35.97
C PHE A 286 -23.47 15.67 -36.97
N ASN A 287 -23.92 15.47 -38.21
CA ASN A 287 -24.18 16.55 -39.14
C ASN A 287 -25.61 17.03 -38.90
N PHE A 288 -25.77 18.26 -38.44
CA PHE A 288 -27.07 18.83 -38.17
C PHE A 288 -27.15 20.23 -38.74
N VAL A 289 -28.36 20.57 -39.18
CA VAL A 289 -28.69 21.92 -39.61
C VAL A 289 -29.06 22.71 -38.36
N ILE A 290 -28.29 23.75 -38.05
CA ILE A 290 -28.62 24.66 -36.96
C ILE A 290 -29.51 25.76 -37.56
N ASN A 291 -30.77 25.75 -37.15
CA ASN A 291 -31.72 26.82 -37.42
C ASN A 291 -31.79 27.72 -36.18
N ASP A 292 -30.92 28.73 -36.10
CA ASP A 292 -31.01 29.77 -35.07
C ASP A 292 -31.50 31.05 -35.74
N THR A 293 -32.63 31.64 -35.31
CA THR A 293 -33.19 32.83 -35.95
C THR A 293 -32.87 34.08 -35.15
N ARG A 294 -31.90 34.87 -35.62
CA ARG A 294 -31.59 36.19 -35.03
C ARG A 294 -32.07 37.33 -35.93
N GLN A 295 -32.78 38.29 -35.33
CA GLN A 295 -33.08 39.59 -35.95
C GLN A 295 -32.17 40.63 -35.29
N GLU A 296 -31.12 41.05 -35.99
CA GLU A 296 -30.36 42.24 -35.62
C GLU A 296 -30.74 43.37 -36.58
N GLY A 297 -30.83 44.60 -36.06
CA GLY A 297 -31.44 45.77 -36.72
C GLY A 297 -30.72 46.26 -37.99
N ASP A 298 -30.99 47.50 -38.44
CA ASP A 298 -30.67 48.04 -39.78
C ASP A 298 -29.19 48.14 -40.25
N ASN A 299 -28.23 47.49 -39.58
CA ASN A 299 -26.81 47.58 -39.97
C ASN A 299 -26.45 46.61 -41.13
N SER A 300 -25.25 46.68 -41.67
CA SER A 300 -24.74 45.70 -42.63
C SER A 300 -23.89 44.66 -41.89
N VAL A 301 -24.09 43.37 -42.12
CA VAL A 301 -23.23 42.30 -41.57
C VAL A 301 -21.84 42.44 -42.15
N LYS A 302 -20.81 42.49 -41.29
CA LYS A 302 -19.41 42.64 -41.73
C LYS A 302 -18.62 41.36 -41.54
N GLU A 303 -18.83 40.67 -40.43
CA GLU A 303 -18.06 39.49 -40.06
C GLU A 303 -18.95 38.41 -39.45
N VAL A 304 -18.67 37.15 -39.79
CA VAL A 304 -19.25 35.98 -39.16
C VAL A 304 -18.13 35.18 -38.51
N THR A 305 -18.18 35.03 -37.20
CA THR A 305 -17.21 34.26 -36.42
C THR A 305 -17.89 33.02 -35.86
N ALA A 306 -17.32 31.84 -36.12
CA ALA A 306 -17.69 30.59 -35.47
C ALA A 306 -16.58 30.16 -34.53
N THR A 307 -16.97 29.80 -33.32
CA THR A 307 -16.09 29.39 -32.24
C THR A 307 -16.54 28.02 -31.75
N PHE A 308 -15.67 27.03 -31.84
CA PHE A 308 -15.92 25.69 -31.34
C PHE A 308 -15.12 25.46 -30.05
N LYS A 309 -15.83 25.22 -28.93
CA LYS A 309 -15.24 25.00 -27.62
C LYS A 309 -15.36 23.53 -27.21
N HIS A 310 -14.26 22.94 -26.76
CA HIS A 310 -14.20 21.50 -26.46
C HIS A 310 -13.19 21.14 -25.35
N PHE A 311 -13.28 19.90 -24.87
CA PHE A 311 -12.44 19.35 -23.78
C PHE A 311 -11.22 18.54 -24.26
N TRP A 312 -10.92 18.54 -25.56
CA TRP A 312 -9.94 17.64 -26.19
C TRP A 312 -8.65 18.34 -26.60
N ARG A 313 -7.48 17.67 -26.60
CA ARG A 313 -6.22 18.29 -27.07
C ARG A 313 -6.32 18.80 -28.51
N GLN A 314 -5.81 20.02 -28.74
CA GLN A 314 -5.78 20.70 -30.05
C GLN A 314 -5.20 19.84 -31.18
N GLU A 315 -4.21 19.00 -30.90
CA GLU A 315 -3.60 18.08 -31.89
C GLU A 315 -4.58 17.07 -32.51
N ASN A 316 -5.76 16.88 -31.92
CA ASN A 316 -6.79 15.95 -32.43
C ASN A 316 -7.90 16.64 -33.23
N ILE A 317 -7.82 17.96 -33.40
CA ILE A 317 -8.82 18.76 -34.11
C ILE A 317 -8.10 19.52 -35.22
N GLY A 318 -8.58 19.34 -36.44
CA GLY A 318 -8.14 20.11 -37.59
C GLY A 318 -8.80 21.49 -37.63
N ASP A 319 -8.63 22.18 -38.75
CA ASP A 319 -9.06 23.55 -38.86
C ASP A 319 -10.59 23.66 -38.90
N LEU A 320 -11.12 24.67 -38.21
CA LEU A 320 -12.50 25.11 -38.36
C LEU A 320 -12.56 26.04 -39.56
N ASN A 321 -13.45 25.77 -40.51
CA ASN A 321 -13.64 26.56 -41.72
C ASN A 321 -15.08 27.05 -41.80
N ILE A 322 -15.25 28.28 -42.27
CA ILE A 322 -16.57 28.87 -42.53
C ILE A 322 -16.60 29.30 -43.99
N GLU A 323 -17.62 28.87 -44.72
CA GLU A 323 -17.83 29.22 -46.11
C GLU A 323 -19.25 29.78 -46.32
N LEU A 324 -19.36 30.88 -47.07
CA LEU A 324 -20.66 31.40 -47.52
C LEU A 324 -21.10 30.61 -48.75
N ILE A 325 -22.24 29.94 -48.65
CA ILE A 325 -22.93 29.29 -49.76
C ILE A 325 -24.07 30.21 -50.20
N GLU A 326 -23.93 30.79 -51.39
CA GLU A 326 -25.00 31.56 -52.01
C GLU A 326 -26.18 30.62 -52.33
N SER A 327 -27.32 30.84 -51.68
CA SER A 327 -28.55 30.10 -51.98
C SER A 327 -29.22 30.68 -53.22
N GLU A 328 -29.73 29.81 -54.09
CA GLU A 328 -30.58 30.19 -55.24
C GLU A 328 -31.82 31.01 -54.81
N THR A 329 -32.23 30.88 -53.54
CA THR A 329 -33.35 31.61 -52.92
C THR A 329 -32.97 33.01 -52.42
N GLY A 330 -31.71 33.43 -52.57
CA GLY A 330 -31.23 34.74 -52.13
C GLY A 330 -31.00 34.88 -50.63
N THR A 331 -31.26 33.85 -49.82
CA THR A 331 -30.93 33.78 -48.38
C THR A 331 -29.50 33.26 -48.20
N PRO A 332 -28.61 33.98 -47.49
CA PRO A 332 -27.25 33.49 -47.25
C PRO A 332 -27.26 32.23 -46.38
N LYS A 333 -26.46 31.22 -46.76
CA LYS A 333 -26.22 30.02 -45.95
C LYS A 333 -24.75 29.94 -45.62
N PHE A 334 -24.42 29.55 -44.39
CA PHE A 334 -23.03 29.38 -43.99
C PHE A 334 -22.77 27.90 -43.75
N ARG A 335 -21.72 27.36 -44.35
CA ARG A 335 -21.24 26.02 -44.00
C ARG A 335 -20.10 26.15 -43.03
N ILE A 336 -20.20 25.45 -41.91
CA ILE A 336 -19.15 25.36 -40.91
C ILE A 336 -18.60 23.93 -40.99
N GLU A 337 -17.37 23.80 -41.43
CA GLU A 337 -16.69 22.51 -41.55
C GLU A 337 -15.62 22.43 -40.46
N LEU A 338 -15.64 21.36 -39.67
CA LEU A 338 -14.59 21.04 -38.72
C LEU A 338 -13.87 19.79 -39.20
N ASP A 339 -12.58 19.91 -39.52
CA ASP A 339 -11.75 18.75 -39.84
C ASP A 339 -11.48 17.98 -38.54
N TYR A 340 -11.95 16.72 -38.45
CA TYR A 340 -11.95 15.97 -37.19
C TYR A 340 -11.22 14.63 -37.36
N PHE A 341 -10.07 14.49 -36.70
CA PHE A 341 -9.11 13.45 -37.05
C PHE A 341 -9.29 12.11 -36.31
N SER A 342 -10.21 11.95 -35.36
CA SER A 342 -10.35 10.65 -34.66
C SER A 342 -11.69 10.39 -33.95
N TRP A 343 -12.37 9.31 -34.37
CA TRP A 343 -13.63 8.78 -33.82
C TRP A 343 -13.60 8.41 -32.32
N THR A 344 -12.43 8.07 -31.79
CA THR A 344 -12.31 7.45 -30.46
C THR A 344 -12.54 8.43 -29.30
N ILE A 345 -12.44 9.74 -29.58
CA ILE A 345 -12.49 10.79 -28.57
C ILE A 345 -13.89 11.39 -28.42
N LEU A 346 -14.71 11.34 -29.48
CA LEU A 346 -16.09 11.87 -29.49
C LEU A 346 -17.06 11.00 -28.67
N VAL A 347 -16.87 9.68 -28.66
CA VAL A 347 -17.66 8.75 -27.82
C VAL A 347 -17.20 8.76 -26.35
N ALA A 348 -15.97 9.20 -26.11
CA ALA A 348 -15.37 9.27 -24.77
C ALA A 348 -15.51 10.66 -24.11
N SER A 349 -16.18 11.62 -24.75
CA SER A 349 -16.28 12.98 -24.22
C SER A 349 -17.37 13.11 -23.17
N PHE A 350 -16.94 13.26 -21.92
CA PHE A 350 -17.80 13.65 -20.82
C PHE A 350 -18.04 15.17 -20.89
N GLY A 351 -18.99 15.59 -21.72
CA GLY A 351 -19.43 16.97 -21.91
C GLY A 351 -19.92 17.22 -23.35
N GLU A 352 -20.96 18.03 -23.51
CA GLU A 352 -21.46 18.43 -24.84
C GLU A 352 -20.53 19.52 -25.40
N PRO A 353 -19.91 19.33 -26.58
CA PRO A 353 -19.17 20.41 -27.23
C PRO A 353 -20.13 21.54 -27.61
N THR A 354 -19.66 22.79 -27.58
CA THR A 354 -20.47 23.96 -27.93
C THR A 354 -19.89 24.67 -29.14
N LEU A 355 -20.74 24.88 -30.15
CA LEU A 355 -20.48 25.77 -31.27
C LEU A 355 -21.21 27.10 -31.00
N GLU A 356 -20.45 28.17 -30.89
CA GLU A 356 -20.96 29.55 -30.78
C GLU A 356 -20.74 30.24 -32.12
N VAL A 357 -21.80 30.84 -32.69
CA VAL A 357 -21.71 31.65 -33.90
C VAL A 357 -22.11 33.08 -33.55
N ASN A 358 -21.23 34.02 -33.88
CA ASN A 358 -21.40 35.45 -33.70
C ASN A 358 -21.39 36.14 -35.06
N ILE A 359 -22.35 37.04 -35.27
CA ILE A 359 -22.49 37.87 -36.46
C ILE A 359 -22.30 39.30 -35.99
N SER A 360 -21.43 40.08 -36.65
CA SER A 360 -21.09 41.44 -36.26
C SER A 360 -20.98 42.40 -37.43
#